data_AF-A0A3Q2D1D7-F1
#
_entry.id   AF-A0A3Q2D1D7-F1
#
_cell.length_a   1.000
_cell.length_b   1.000
_cell.length_c   1.000
_cell.angle_alpha   90.00
_cell.angle_beta   90.00
_cell.angle_gamma   90.00
#
_symmetry.space_group_name_H-M   'P 1'
#
loop_
_entity.id
_entity.type
_entity.pdbx_description
1 polymer ?
#
loop_
_entity_poly.entity_id
_entity_poly.type
_entity_poly.pdbx_seq_one_letter_code
_entity_poly.pdbx_strand_id
1 'polypeptide(L)'
;MAGAIIENMSTKKLVIVGVTLLLFQALSFMVGGLIAPGPTTAINYLATKCVDTTKNKQESKWFMPWGPNHCQKISTFEEAVAKRIEANNIVFAVHIPMQGKEMSPWFQFMLVILQFDILFKMHNQIGKKQSSFRLSET
;
A
#
# COMPACT_ATOMS: atom_id res chain seq x y z
N MET A 1 20.20 -24.93 -46.56
CA MET A 1 19.91 -24.40 -45.22
C MET A 1 20.49 -22.99 -45.18
N ALA A 2 19.66 -21.95 -45.27
CA ALA A 2 20.13 -20.58 -45.15
C ALA A 2 20.42 -20.31 -43.67
N GLY A 3 21.67 -19.98 -43.34
CA GLY A 3 22.09 -19.63 -41.98
C GLY A 3 21.37 -18.38 -41.46
N ALA A 4 21.37 -18.20 -40.15
CA ALA A 4 20.75 -17.05 -39.51
C ALA A 4 21.36 -15.73 -40.02
N ILE A 5 20.59 -14.64 -39.97
CA ILE A 5 21.01 -13.31 -40.45
C ILE A 5 22.36 -12.87 -39.85
N ILE A 6 22.68 -13.33 -38.64
CA ILE A 6 23.94 -13.05 -37.94
C ILE A 6 25.13 -13.80 -38.57
N GLU A 7 24.93 -14.99 -39.13
CA GLU A 7 26.00 -15.82 -39.72
C GLU A 7 26.42 -15.34 -41.13
N ASN A 8 25.52 -14.64 -41.83
CA ASN A 8 25.76 -14.14 -43.19
C ASN A 8 26.04 -12.62 -43.22
N MET A 9 26.18 -11.96 -42.07
CA MET A 9 26.38 -10.51 -42.00
C MET A 9 27.85 -10.15 -41.86
N SER A 10 28.33 -9.23 -42.71
CA SER A 10 29.68 -8.68 -42.61
C SER A 10 29.90 -8.01 -41.24
N THR A 11 31.08 -8.23 -40.63
CA THR A 11 31.51 -7.64 -39.35
C THR A 11 31.29 -6.12 -39.30
N LYS A 12 31.43 -5.41 -40.43
CA LYS A 12 31.18 -3.97 -40.51
C LYS A 12 29.73 -3.60 -40.20
N LYS A 13 28.76 -4.35 -40.74
CA LYS A 13 27.34 -4.12 -40.47
C LYS A 13 26.98 -4.47 -39.03
N LEU A 14 27.59 -5.53 -38.50
CA LEU A 14 27.44 -5.94 -37.11
C LEU A 14 27.90 -4.85 -36.14
N VAL A 15 29.08 -4.25 -36.38
CA VAL A 15 29.61 -3.15 -35.55
C VAL A 15 28.72 -1.91 -35.62
N ILE A 16 28.23 -1.54 -36.81
CA ILE A 16 27.32 -0.38 -36.96
C ILE A 16 26.06 -0.60 -36.13
N VAL A 17 25.40 -1.75 -36.29
CA VAL A 17 24.19 -2.08 -35.51
C VAL A 17 24.49 -2.11 -34.01
N GLY A 18 25.62 -2.68 -33.59
CA GLY A 18 26.03 -2.70 -32.20
C GLY A 18 26.21 -1.31 -31.59
N VAL A 19 26.91 -0.40 -32.30
CA VAL A 19 27.09 0.99 -31.86
C VAL A 19 25.76 1.73 -31.82
N THR A 20 24.89 1.55 -32.81
CA THR A 20 23.55 2.15 -32.82
C THR A 20 22.73 1.68 -31.62
N LEU A 21 22.70 0.38 -31.32
CA LEU A 21 22.01 -0.16 -30.16
C LEU A 21 22.60 0.36 -28.84
N LEU A 22 23.92 0.49 -28.74
CA LEU A 22 24.57 1.08 -27.56
C LEU A 22 24.16 2.55 -27.33
N LEU A 23 24.05 3.34 -28.40
CA LEU A 23 23.56 4.72 -28.30
C LEU A 23 22.11 4.76 -27.80
N PHE A 24 21.22 3.93 -28.37
CA PHE A 24 19.83 3.84 -27.89
C PHE A 24 19.73 3.37 -26.44
N GLN A 25 20.58 2.43 -26.03
CA GLN A 25 20.63 1.96 -24.65
C GLN A 25 21.05 3.09 -23.69
N ALA A 26 22.09 3.86 -24.05
CA ALA A 26 22.54 5.01 -23.27
C ALA A 26 21.44 6.08 -23.15
N LEU A 27 20.74 6.37 -24.23
CA LEU A 27 19.59 7.29 -24.22
C LEU A 27 18.45 6.77 -23.33
N SER A 28 18.15 5.47 -23.40
CA SER A 28 17.10 4.86 -22.59
C SER A 28 17.39 4.95 -21.08
N PHE A 29 18.66 4.72 -20.70
CA PHE A 29 19.10 4.92 -19.31
C PHE A 29 19.03 6.40 -18.90
N MET A 30 19.38 7.33 -19.79
CA MET A 30 19.29 8.75 -19.51
C MET A 30 17.85 9.20 -19.27
N VAL A 31 16.89 8.72 -20.07
CA VAL A 31 15.46 9.00 -19.87
C VAL A 31 14.98 8.40 -18.54
N GLY A 32 15.33 7.14 -18.25
CA GLY A 32 14.92 6.48 -17.01
C GLY A 32 15.53 7.08 -15.75
N GLY A 33 16.76 7.62 -15.83
CA GLY A 33 17.46 8.17 -14.67
C GLY A 33 17.24 9.67 -14.42
N LEU A 34 17.09 10.47 -15.48
CA LEU A 34 17.01 11.94 -15.35
C LEU A 34 15.59 12.50 -15.53
N ILE A 35 14.72 11.82 -16.26
CA ILE A 35 13.38 12.33 -16.61
C ILE A 35 12.30 11.62 -15.79
N ALA A 36 12.39 10.29 -15.69
CA ALA A 36 11.37 9.52 -14.99
C ALA A 36 11.51 9.68 -13.45
N PRO A 37 10.40 9.95 -12.73
CA PRO A 37 10.40 9.87 -11.28
C PRO A 37 10.51 8.41 -10.81
N GLY A 38 10.71 8.23 -9.50
CA GLY A 38 10.73 6.89 -8.89
C GLY A 38 9.51 6.06 -9.31
N PRO A 39 9.68 4.77 -9.67
CA PRO A 39 8.63 3.97 -10.28
C PRO A 39 7.45 3.70 -9.35
N THR A 40 7.69 3.71 -8.04
CA THR A 40 6.68 3.46 -7.02
C THR A 40 6.88 4.38 -5.82
N THR A 41 5.77 4.77 -5.20
CA THR A 41 5.76 5.58 -3.97
C THR A 41 5.08 4.80 -2.86
N ALA A 42 5.78 4.57 -1.75
CA ALA A 42 5.21 3.96 -0.55
C ALA A 42 4.85 5.07 0.45
N ILE A 43 3.60 5.09 0.89
CA ILE A 43 3.10 6.04 1.90
C ILE A 43 2.57 5.22 3.07
N ASN A 44 3.10 5.50 4.27
CA ASN A 44 2.66 4.85 5.49
C ASN A 44 1.42 5.56 6.06
N TYR A 45 0.32 4.83 6.20
CA TYR A 45 -0.90 5.32 6.81
C TYR A 45 -1.08 4.75 8.21
N LEU A 46 -1.28 5.64 9.20
CA LEU A 46 -1.67 5.24 10.53
C LEU A 46 -3.20 5.12 10.59
N ALA A 47 -3.71 3.94 10.94
CA ALA A 47 -5.15 3.75 11.12
C ALA A 47 -5.67 4.54 12.32
N THR A 48 -6.70 5.35 12.08
CA THR A 48 -7.40 6.07 13.14
C THR A 48 -8.38 5.12 13.81
N LYS A 49 -8.29 5.02 15.13
CA LYS A 49 -9.16 4.17 15.96
C LYS A 49 -10.45 4.93 16.23
N CYS A 50 -11.52 4.57 15.53
CA CYS A 50 -12.85 5.13 15.68
C CYS A 50 -13.70 4.26 16.62
N VAL A 51 -14.61 4.89 17.37
CA VAL A 51 -15.55 4.19 18.25
C VAL A 51 -16.93 4.13 17.60
N ASP A 52 -17.49 2.93 17.49
CA ASP A 52 -18.89 2.74 17.13
C ASP A 52 -19.76 2.69 18.40
N THR A 53 -20.52 3.76 18.62
CA THR A 53 -21.49 3.86 19.73
C THR A 53 -22.88 3.39 19.34
N THR A 54 -23.08 2.99 18.07
CA THR A 54 -24.40 2.69 17.51
C THR A 54 -24.79 1.25 17.85
N LYS A 55 -25.96 1.06 18.48
CA LYS A 55 -26.47 -0.28 18.80
C LYS A 55 -27.04 -1.01 17.58
N ASN A 56 -27.43 -0.27 16.54
CA ASN A 56 -28.00 -0.81 15.31
C ASN A 56 -26.89 -1.08 14.27
N LYS A 57 -26.33 -2.29 14.31
CA LYS A 57 -25.29 -2.76 13.38
C LYS A 57 -25.81 -3.09 11.96
N GLN A 58 -27.04 -2.72 11.64
CA GLN A 58 -27.69 -3.12 10.38
C GLN A 58 -27.43 -2.17 9.21
N GLU A 59 -26.94 -0.95 9.47
CA GLU A 59 -26.51 -0.02 8.43
C GLU A 59 -24.98 0.11 8.41
N SER A 60 -24.38 0.06 7.20
CA SER A 60 -22.95 0.28 7.01
C SER A 60 -22.60 1.75 7.19
N LYS A 61 -22.26 2.12 8.42
CA LYS A 61 -21.78 3.46 8.73
C LYS A 61 -20.32 3.63 8.28
N TRP A 62 -20.08 4.63 7.46
CA TRP A 62 -18.72 5.00 7.05
C TRP A 62 -18.06 5.87 8.12
N PHE A 63 -17.00 5.34 8.76
CA PHE A 63 -16.23 6.07 9.76
C PHE A 63 -15.12 6.88 9.08
N MET A 64 -15.31 8.20 9.00
CA MET A 64 -14.30 9.06 8.39
C MET A 64 -13.23 9.44 9.44
N PRO A 65 -11.93 9.24 9.15
CA PRO A 65 -10.86 9.60 10.08
C PRO A 65 -10.65 11.12 10.19
N TRP A 66 -11.18 11.95 9.29
CA TRP A 66 -11.02 13.40 9.32
C TRP A 66 -12.21 14.12 8.66
N GLY A 67 -12.23 15.45 8.70
CA GLY A 67 -13.29 16.27 8.10
C GLY A 67 -14.44 16.62 9.05
N PRO A 68 -15.51 17.26 8.52
CA PRO A 68 -16.64 17.72 9.34
C PRO A 68 -17.39 16.55 9.99
N ASN A 69 -17.44 15.38 9.32
CA ASN A 69 -18.07 14.16 9.80
C ASN A 69 -17.05 13.17 10.36
N HIS A 70 -16.00 13.65 11.03
CA HIS A 70 -14.99 12.78 11.62
C HIS A 70 -15.59 11.91 12.73
N CYS A 71 -15.11 10.67 12.83
CA CYS A 71 -15.51 9.75 13.87
C CYS A 71 -15.02 10.21 15.26
N GLN A 72 -15.65 9.68 16.32
CA GLN A 72 -15.09 9.79 17.67
C GLN A 72 -13.83 8.94 17.76
N LYS A 73 -12.68 9.59 17.94
CA LYS A 73 -11.37 8.93 17.96
C LYS A 73 -10.96 8.58 19.38
N ILE A 74 -10.21 7.48 19.51
CA ILE A 74 -9.44 7.16 20.71
C ILE A 74 -7.95 7.16 20.36
N SER A 75 -7.14 7.76 21.23
CA SER A 75 -5.70 7.87 21.00
C SER A 75 -4.98 6.57 21.37
N THR A 76 -5.32 6.05 22.56
CA THR A 76 -4.68 4.89 23.18
C THR A 76 -5.71 3.82 23.53
N PHE A 77 -5.26 2.58 23.71
CA PHE A 77 -6.17 1.48 24.10
C PHE A 77 -6.54 1.56 25.59
N GLU A 78 -5.70 2.19 26.41
CA GLU A 78 -5.95 2.48 27.83
C GLU A 78 -7.17 3.39 28.00
N GLU A 79 -7.32 4.38 27.11
CA GLU A 79 -8.49 5.25 27.05
C GLU A 79 -9.78 4.46 26.76
N ALA A 80 -9.70 3.45 25.89
CA ALA A 80 -10.83 2.57 25.57
C ALA A 80 -11.25 1.72 26.77
N VAL A 81 -10.28 1.19 27.52
CA VAL A 81 -10.55 0.44 28.75
C VAL A 81 -11.19 1.34 29.81
N ALA A 82 -10.66 2.55 30.00
CA ALA A 82 -11.22 3.52 30.95
C ALA A 82 -12.67 3.91 30.59
N LYS A 83 -12.97 4.06 29.31
CA LYS A 83 -14.32 4.35 28.78
C LYS A 83 -15.21 3.11 28.65
N ARG A 84 -14.75 1.92 29.07
CA ARG A 84 -15.46 0.63 28.95
C ARG A 84 -15.95 0.33 27.53
N ILE A 85 -15.15 0.68 26.53
CA ILE A 85 -15.44 0.41 25.12
C ILE A 85 -15.04 -1.04 24.81
N GLU A 86 -15.97 -1.83 24.31
CA GLU A 86 -15.72 -3.21 23.89
C GLU A 86 -14.85 -3.26 22.63
N ALA A 87 -14.06 -4.34 22.47
CA ALA A 87 -13.20 -4.54 21.31
C ALA A 87 -13.97 -4.55 19.98
N ASN A 88 -15.21 -5.05 19.97
CA ASN A 88 -16.07 -5.08 18.78
C ASN A 88 -16.55 -3.71 18.31
N ASN A 89 -16.40 -2.67 19.15
CA ASN A 89 -16.84 -1.32 18.87
C ASN A 89 -15.67 -0.42 18.43
N ILE A 90 -14.47 -0.98 18.24
CA ILE A 90 -13.30 -0.27 17.73
C ILE A 90 -13.17 -0.56 16.24
N VAL A 91 -13.24 0.49 15.42
CA VAL A 91 -13.09 0.42 13.97
C VAL A 91 -11.81 1.14 13.57
N PHE A 92 -10.92 0.44 12.85
CA PHE A 92 -9.71 1.04 12.30
C PHE A 92 -10.03 1.65 10.93
N ALA A 93 -10.09 2.98 10.88
CA ALA A 93 -10.41 3.72 9.66
C ALA A 93 -9.15 4.37 9.07
N VAL A 94 -8.96 4.16 7.77
CA VAL A 94 -7.94 4.82 6.94
C VAL A 94 -8.63 5.41 5.73
N HIS A 95 -8.27 6.64 5.38
CA HIS A 95 -8.73 7.28 4.16
C HIS A 95 -7.53 7.43 3.21
N ILE A 96 -7.65 6.80 2.04
CA ILE A 96 -6.70 6.91 0.93
C ILE A 96 -7.45 7.64 -0.19
N PRO A 97 -6.94 8.74 -0.73
CA PRO A 97 -5.67 9.41 -0.46
C PRO A 97 -5.65 10.25 0.84
N MET A 98 -4.47 10.75 1.24
CA MET A 98 -4.33 11.68 2.37
C MET A 98 -5.18 12.96 2.19
N GLN A 99 -5.47 13.65 3.30
CA GLN A 99 -6.30 14.85 3.31
C GLN A 99 -5.75 15.94 2.37
N GLY A 100 -6.61 16.45 1.48
CA GLY A 100 -6.25 17.47 0.48
C GLY A 100 -5.45 16.93 -0.72
N LYS A 101 -5.35 15.61 -0.88
CA LYS A 101 -4.82 14.95 -2.07
C LYS A 101 -5.92 14.15 -2.76
N GLU A 102 -5.76 13.92 -4.05
CA GLU A 102 -6.65 13.10 -4.86
C GLU A 102 -5.83 12.01 -5.56
N MET A 103 -6.43 10.83 -5.71
CA MET A 103 -5.81 9.71 -6.42
C MET A 103 -6.22 9.83 -7.89
N SER A 104 -5.24 9.87 -8.81
CA SER A 104 -5.53 9.94 -10.24
C SER A 104 -5.46 8.54 -10.89
N PRO A 105 -6.17 8.30 -12.02
CA PRO A 105 -6.06 7.04 -12.76
C PRO A 105 -4.66 6.70 -13.27
N TRP A 106 -3.75 7.68 -13.33
CA TRP A 106 -2.36 7.50 -13.77
C TRP A 106 -1.53 6.60 -12.85
N PHE A 107 -1.97 6.33 -11.62
CA PHE A 107 -1.26 5.43 -10.72
C PHE A 107 -1.34 3.95 -11.13
N GLN A 108 -2.29 3.57 -12.00
CA GLN A 108 -2.52 2.23 -12.58
C GLN A 108 -2.82 1.09 -11.59
N PHE A 109 -2.17 1.05 -10.43
CA PHE A 109 -2.38 0.06 -9.38
C PHE A 109 -2.35 0.70 -8.00
N MET A 110 -2.95 0.02 -7.03
CA MET A 110 -2.88 0.37 -5.62
C MET A 110 -2.54 -0.91 -4.84
N LEU A 111 -1.49 -0.85 -4.03
CA LEU A 111 -1.07 -1.95 -3.18
C LEU A 111 -1.15 -1.49 -1.72
N VAL A 112 -1.90 -2.23 -0.90
CA VAL A 112 -2.09 -1.94 0.53
C VAL A 112 -1.53 -3.10 1.35
N ILE A 113 -0.64 -2.78 2.29
CA ILE A 113 -0.06 -3.74 3.24
C ILE A 113 -0.47 -3.32 4.65
N LEU A 114 -1.01 -4.27 5.41
CA LEU A 114 -1.31 -4.06 6.83
C LEU A 114 -0.08 -4.42 7.67
N GLN A 115 0.37 -3.46 8.47
CA GLN A 115 1.41 -3.65 9.48
C GLN A 115 0.77 -3.49 10.86
N PHE A 116 0.86 -4.52 11.69
CA PHE A 116 0.26 -4.53 13.03
C PHE A 116 1.33 -4.25 14.09
N ASP A 117 1.10 -3.21 14.90
CA ASP A 117 1.89 -2.97 16.11
C ASP A 117 1.25 -3.70 17.30
N ILE A 118 1.87 -4.80 17.73
CA ILE A 118 1.37 -5.61 18.85
C ILE A 118 2.30 -5.48 20.05
N LEU A 119 1.78 -4.94 21.15
CA LEU A 119 2.51 -4.83 22.41
C LEU A 119 2.58 -6.18 23.12
N PHE A 120 3.78 -6.55 23.57
CA PHE A 120 3.98 -7.77 24.34
C PHE A 120 3.41 -7.62 25.76
N LYS A 121 2.55 -8.57 26.15
CA LYS A 121 2.07 -8.71 27.54
C LYS A 121 2.25 -10.15 27.99
N MET A 122 2.81 -10.34 29.19
CA MET A 122 3.06 -11.68 29.75
C MET A 122 1.79 -12.54 29.84
N HIS A 123 0.64 -11.92 30.13
CA HIS A 123 -0.65 -12.60 30.25
C HIS A 123 -1.40 -12.75 28.91
N ASN A 124 -0.89 -12.22 27.80
CA ASN A 124 -1.54 -12.28 26.49
C ASN A 124 -0.49 -12.43 25.37
N GLN A 125 0.09 -13.63 25.26
CA GLN A 125 1.12 -13.95 24.27
C GLN A 125 0.51 -14.50 22.98
N ILE A 126 1.03 -14.07 21.83
CA ILE A 126 0.59 -14.49 20.48
C ILE A 126 0.81 -16.00 20.21
N GLY A 127 1.57 -16.70 21.05
CA GLY A 127 1.95 -18.10 20.81
C GLY A 127 1.04 -19.19 21.38
N LYS A 128 -0.01 -18.89 22.17
CA LYS A 128 -0.73 -19.93 22.93
C LYS A 128 -2.24 -20.09 22.73
N LYS A 129 -2.93 -19.21 21.99
CA LYS A 129 -4.35 -19.39 21.58
C LYS A 129 -4.81 -18.20 20.73
N GLN A 130 -4.91 -18.32 19.39
CA GLN A 130 -5.82 -17.46 18.63
C GLN A 130 -6.17 -18.00 17.23
N SER A 131 -7.17 -18.88 17.18
CA SER A 131 -7.91 -19.28 15.98
C SER A 131 -8.89 -18.21 15.47
N SER A 132 -8.66 -16.92 15.75
CA SER A 132 -9.58 -15.82 15.47
C SER A 132 -9.04 -14.74 14.53
N PHE A 133 -7.88 -14.97 13.89
CA PHE A 133 -7.45 -14.18 12.74
C PHE A 133 -7.90 -14.90 11.46
N ARG A 134 -9.23 -15.00 11.26
CA ARG A 134 -9.77 -15.43 9.97
C ARG A 134 -9.77 -14.19 9.08
N LEU A 135 -8.70 -14.03 8.30
CA LEU A 135 -8.72 -13.15 7.13
C LEU A 135 -9.97 -13.52 6.33
N SER A 136 -10.88 -12.56 6.17
CA SER A 136 -12.02 -12.71 5.27
C SER A 136 -11.46 -12.72 3.85
N GLU A 137 -11.12 -13.92 3.36
CA GLU A 137 -10.88 -14.15 1.95
C GLU A 137 -12.23 -13.98 1.21
N THR A 138 -12.25 -13.03 0.30
CA THR A 138 -13.17 -12.97 -0.85
C THR A 138 -12.35 -13.15 -2.10
#